data_AF-A0A0C1R2S8-F1
#
_entry.id   AF-A0A0C1R2S8-F1
#
_cell.length_a   1.000
_cell.length_b   1.000
_cell.length_c   1.000
_cell.angle_alpha   90.00
_cell.angle_beta   90.00
_cell.angle_gamma   90.00
#
_symmetry.space_group_name_H-M   'P 1'
#
loop_
_entity.id
_entity.type
_entity.pdbx_description
1 polymer ?
#
loop_
_entity_poly.entity_id
_entity_poly.type
_entity_poly.pdbx_seq_one_letter_code
_entity_poly.pdbx_strand_id
1 'polypeptide(L)'
;MTLQTSKKGFTGFQIKLLALIFMLFDHIHYFFEFTGKVPVVFSWIGRLAGGLFLFMMIEGYTHTSNRKKYFLKIYSISIAMGVVRFLLETIPQLQRGDGFYAMNGILSTFVILMVMFRGIDYLREKKIFKGILFLIGPFIAPYIIGVFLSPFLTDSLRSYANILFYTVLPAPSIVEGGIYIIISGLILYIFYKNRKVQITAFGLFQFLWMTILPILFIRPISLKLMFTNYYEWMGVFAVIFMFLYNGEKGKPMKKLFYIFYPAHIYILYGLSILLYNLRY
;
A
#
# COMPACT_ATOMS: atom_id res chain seq x y z
N MET A 1 1.05 31.15 29.55
CA MET A 1 0.86 29.74 29.16
C MET A 1 -0.43 29.67 28.34
N THR A 2 -0.35 29.89 27.02
CA THR A 2 -1.53 29.84 26.15
C THR A 2 -1.92 28.39 25.94
N LEU A 3 -3.03 27.97 26.55
CA LEU A 3 -3.69 26.69 26.28
C LEU A 3 -4.03 26.64 24.80
N GLN A 4 -3.21 25.94 24.02
CA GLN A 4 -3.48 25.63 22.63
C GLN A 4 -4.74 24.77 22.63
N THR A 5 -5.87 25.34 22.24
CA THR A 5 -7.14 24.62 22.13
C THR A 5 -6.92 23.44 21.20
N SER A 6 -6.94 22.23 21.75
CA SER A 6 -6.88 20.98 21.00
C SER A 6 -7.92 21.06 19.89
N LYS A 7 -7.48 20.94 18.63
CA LYS A 7 -8.42 20.88 17.51
C LYS A 7 -9.25 19.61 17.68
N LYS A 8 -10.58 19.74 17.71
CA LYS A 8 -11.52 18.61 17.76
C LYS A 8 -11.22 17.65 16.61
N GLY A 9 -11.10 16.34 16.90
CA GLY A 9 -10.85 15.28 15.92
C GLY A 9 -9.77 14.30 16.34
N PHE A 10 -9.44 13.36 15.45
CA PHE A 10 -8.39 12.38 15.65
C PHE A 10 -7.01 12.94 15.31
N THR A 11 -6.03 12.66 16.16
CA THR A 11 -4.61 12.87 15.86
C THR A 11 -4.11 11.85 14.84
N GLY A 12 -2.99 12.14 14.18
CA GLY A 12 -2.37 11.23 13.21
C GLY A 12 -1.93 9.90 13.84
N PHE A 13 -1.62 9.90 15.14
CA PHE A 13 -1.40 8.67 15.89
C PHE A 13 -2.66 7.80 15.95
N GLN A 14 -3.81 8.39 16.28
CA GLN A 14 -5.10 7.67 16.35
C GLN A 14 -5.54 7.16 14.97
N ILE A 15 -5.38 7.96 13.92
CA ILE A 15 -5.66 7.52 12.54
C ILE A 15 -4.81 6.32 12.15
N LYS A 16 -3.50 6.34 12.45
CA LYS A 16 -2.61 5.20 12.17
C LYS A 16 -2.97 3.96 12.99
N LEU A 17 -3.42 4.14 14.23
CA LEU A 17 -3.86 3.03 15.08
C LEU A 17 -5.14 2.39 14.51
N LEU A 18 -6.12 3.20 14.11
CA LEU A 18 -7.32 2.71 13.43
C LEU A 18 -6.97 1.97 12.12
N ALA A 19 -6.10 2.56 11.30
CA ALA A 19 -5.63 1.93 10.08
C ALA A 19 -4.96 0.57 10.34
N LEU A 20 -4.17 0.46 11.42
CA LEU A 20 -3.52 -0.79 11.84
C LEU A 20 -4.53 -1.85 12.28
N ILE A 21 -5.57 -1.46 13.03
CA ILE A 21 -6.66 -2.37 13.42
C ILE A 21 -7.42 -2.85 12.18
N PHE A 22 -7.76 -1.96 11.26
CA PHE A 22 -8.44 -2.33 10.02
C PHE A 22 -7.58 -3.26 9.17
N MET A 23 -6.29 -2.97 8.99
CA MET A 23 -5.36 -3.86 8.28
C MET A 23 -5.30 -5.24 8.93
N LEU A 24 -5.30 -5.30 10.26
CA LEU A 24 -5.30 -6.58 10.98
C LEU A 24 -6.55 -7.40 10.67
N PHE A 25 -7.75 -6.78 10.65
CA PHE A 25 -8.96 -7.49 10.24
C PHE A 25 -8.88 -7.99 8.80
N ASP A 26 -8.40 -7.16 7.87
CA ASP A 26 -8.23 -7.57 6.48
C ASP A 26 -7.33 -8.79 6.34
N HIS A 27 -6.17 -8.78 7.01
CA HIS A 27 -5.22 -9.87 6.95
C HIS A 27 -5.69 -11.12 7.68
N ILE A 28 -6.49 -10.98 8.75
CA ILE A 28 -7.14 -12.14 9.37
C ILE A 28 -8.10 -12.81 8.37
N HIS A 29 -8.87 -12.05 7.60
CA HIS A 29 -9.69 -12.64 6.54
C HIS A 29 -8.82 -13.26 5.44
N TYR A 30 -7.90 -12.49 4.85
CA TYR A 30 -7.02 -12.92 3.77
C TYR A 30 -6.25 -14.21 4.08
N PHE A 31 -5.66 -14.33 5.28
CA PHE A 31 -4.86 -15.52 5.62
C PHE A 31 -5.71 -16.74 6.01
N PHE A 32 -6.93 -16.55 6.52
CA PHE A 32 -7.75 -17.63 7.09
C PHE A 32 -9.08 -17.88 6.36
N GLU A 33 -9.33 -17.23 5.22
CA GLU A 33 -10.57 -17.41 4.44
C GLU A 33 -10.81 -18.86 4.02
N PHE A 34 -9.73 -19.64 3.78
CA PHE A 34 -9.79 -21.07 3.43
C PHE A 34 -10.56 -21.91 4.46
N THR A 35 -10.67 -21.43 5.71
CA THR A 35 -11.42 -22.12 6.76
C THR A 35 -12.94 -22.03 6.59
N GLY A 36 -13.43 -21.09 5.76
CA GLY A 36 -14.84 -20.75 5.63
C GLY A 36 -15.47 -20.10 6.86
N LYS A 37 -14.68 -19.81 7.91
CA LYS A 37 -15.17 -19.32 9.21
C LYS A 37 -14.97 -17.83 9.43
N VAL A 38 -14.08 -17.18 8.68
CA VAL A 38 -13.80 -15.75 8.84
C VAL A 38 -14.74 -14.94 7.94
N PRO A 39 -15.62 -14.08 8.50
CA PRO A 39 -16.60 -13.33 7.69
C PRO A 39 -15.94 -12.30 6.78
N VAL A 40 -16.50 -12.11 5.58
CA VAL A 40 -16.04 -11.09 4.59
C VAL A 40 -16.10 -9.65 5.11
N VAL A 41 -16.93 -9.38 6.12
CA VAL A 41 -17.02 -8.07 6.81
C VAL A 41 -15.66 -7.62 7.36
N PHE A 42 -14.79 -8.57 7.76
CA PHE A 42 -13.43 -8.26 8.19
C PHE A 42 -12.66 -7.55 7.08
N SER A 43 -12.77 -8.04 5.84
CA SER A 43 -12.17 -7.38 4.69
C SER A 43 -12.88 -6.09 4.29
N TRP A 44 -14.21 -5.98 4.41
CA TRP A 44 -14.90 -4.72 4.15
C TRP A 44 -14.35 -3.57 5.00
N ILE A 45 -14.22 -3.81 6.31
CA ILE A 45 -13.62 -2.85 7.24
C ILE A 45 -12.12 -2.69 6.92
N GLY A 46 -11.47 -3.80 6.57
CA GLY A 46 -10.08 -3.87 6.18
C GLY A 46 -9.66 -2.95 5.04
N ARG A 47 -10.49 -2.83 3.99
CA ARG A 47 -10.22 -1.99 2.81
C ARG A 47 -9.98 -0.52 3.15
N LEU A 48 -10.46 -0.02 4.31
CA LEU A 48 -10.22 1.36 4.74
C LEU A 48 -8.74 1.61 5.08
N ALA A 49 -8.00 0.58 5.48
CA ALA A 49 -6.62 0.71 5.96
C ALA A 49 -5.69 1.35 4.92
N GLY A 50 -5.74 0.88 3.67
CA GLY A 50 -4.85 1.34 2.59
C GLY A 50 -4.92 2.85 2.38
N GLY A 51 -6.15 3.39 2.28
CA GLY A 51 -6.37 4.84 2.14
C GLY A 51 -5.83 5.64 3.34
N LEU A 52 -6.04 5.15 4.56
CA LEU A 52 -5.56 5.84 5.76
C LEU A 52 -4.03 5.81 5.89
N PHE A 53 -3.38 4.69 5.57
CA PHE A 53 -1.91 4.62 5.55
C PHE A 53 -1.33 5.55 4.49
N LEU A 54 -1.94 5.59 3.30
CA LEU A 54 -1.52 6.46 2.21
C LEU A 54 -1.63 7.94 2.58
N PHE A 55 -2.77 8.33 3.15
CA PHE A 55 -2.99 9.68 3.67
C PHE A 55 -1.95 10.05 4.73
N MET A 56 -1.70 9.15 5.68
CA MET A 56 -0.72 9.37 6.76
C MET A 56 0.74 9.34 6.29
N MET A 57 1.04 8.63 5.22
CA MET A 57 2.35 8.65 4.57
C MET A 57 2.60 10.02 3.95
N ILE A 58 1.61 10.61 3.29
CA ILE A 58 1.70 11.95 2.69
C ILE A 58 1.87 13.03 3.77
N GLU A 59 1.11 12.96 4.86
CA GLU A 59 1.30 13.84 6.01
C GLU A 59 2.72 13.70 6.60
N GLY A 60 3.25 12.48 6.68
CA GLY A 60 4.62 12.22 7.11
C GLY A 60 5.68 12.77 6.16
N TYR A 61 5.48 12.63 4.85
CA TYR A 61 6.39 13.10 3.81
C TYR A 61 6.43 14.63 3.72
N THR A 62 5.28 15.28 3.85
CA THR A 62 5.14 16.75 3.74
C THR A 62 5.74 17.48 4.95
N HIS A 63 5.64 16.90 6.15
CA HIS A 63 6.08 17.53 7.40
C HIS A 63 7.44 17.02 7.92
N THR A 64 8.11 16.09 7.23
CA THR A 64 9.44 15.64 7.65
C THR A 64 10.51 16.67 7.32
N SER A 65 11.41 16.94 8.27
CA SER A 65 12.58 17.80 8.05
C SER A 65 13.66 17.15 7.18
N ASN A 66 13.69 15.81 7.11
CA ASN A 66 14.66 15.06 6.32
C ASN A 66 13.98 13.97 5.50
N ARG A 67 13.69 14.31 4.24
CA ARG A 67 13.03 13.41 3.28
C ARG A 67 13.92 12.23 2.87
N LYS A 68 15.23 12.43 2.75
CA LYS A 68 16.18 11.36 2.40
C LYS A 68 16.19 10.25 3.46
N LYS A 69 16.28 10.61 4.74
CA LYS A 69 16.23 9.66 5.86
C LYS A 69 14.88 8.96 5.95
N TYR A 70 13.79 9.66 5.63
CA TYR A 70 12.47 9.05 5.60
C TYR A 70 12.34 8.04 4.46
N PHE A 71 12.74 8.42 3.25
CA PHE A 71 12.78 7.55 2.07
C PHE A 71 13.62 6.29 2.32
N LEU A 72 14.87 6.45 2.76
CA LEU A 72 15.78 5.32 2.99
C LEU A 72 15.21 4.33 4.00
N LYS A 73 14.51 4.82 5.04
CA LYS A 73 13.86 3.94 6.01
C LYS A 73 12.76 3.09 5.37
N ILE A 74 11.85 3.71 4.61
CA ILE A 74 10.77 2.98 3.94
C ILE A 74 11.35 2.01 2.91
N TYR A 75 12.35 2.47 2.16
CA TYR A 75 13.04 1.67 1.15
C TYR A 75 13.74 0.44 1.74
N SER A 76 14.47 0.58 2.85
CA SER A 76 15.11 -0.57 3.52
C SER A 76 14.10 -1.62 3.99
N ILE A 77 12.95 -1.21 4.53
CA ILE A 77 11.90 -2.16 4.93
C ILE A 77 11.25 -2.80 3.70
N SER A 78 11.04 -2.02 2.64
CA SER A 78 10.54 -2.53 1.35
C SER A 78 11.45 -3.60 0.76
N ILE A 79 12.77 -3.38 0.76
CA ILE A 79 13.74 -4.38 0.30
C ILE A 79 13.63 -5.66 1.14
N ALA A 80 13.61 -5.53 2.47
CA ALA A 80 13.51 -6.68 3.36
C ALA A 80 12.24 -7.50 3.09
N MET A 81 11.09 -6.85 2.94
CA MET A 81 9.84 -7.52 2.60
C MET A 81 9.85 -8.13 1.20
N GLY A 82 10.49 -7.46 0.24
CA GLY A 82 10.69 -7.96 -1.11
C GLY A 82 11.51 -9.25 -1.14
N VAL A 83 12.56 -9.35 -0.31
CA VAL A 83 13.35 -10.57 -0.16
C VAL A 83 12.49 -11.69 0.42
N VAL A 84 11.72 -11.40 1.46
CA VAL A 84 10.82 -12.42 2.05
C VAL A 84 9.79 -12.88 1.02
N ARG A 85 9.13 -11.96 0.30
CA ARG A 85 8.19 -12.31 -0.77
C ARG A 85 8.84 -13.23 -1.82
N PHE A 86 10.03 -12.86 -2.29
CA PHE A 86 10.78 -13.66 -3.25
C PHE A 86 11.08 -15.08 -2.75
N LEU A 87 11.51 -15.21 -1.49
CA LEU A 87 11.76 -16.52 -0.88
C LEU A 87 10.49 -17.36 -0.78
N LEU A 88 9.38 -16.77 -0.35
CA LEU A 88 8.09 -17.45 -0.25
C LEU A 88 7.56 -17.90 -1.63
N GLU A 89 7.75 -17.09 -2.66
CA GLU A 89 7.34 -17.41 -4.03
C GLU A 89 8.22 -18.52 -4.65
N THR A 90 9.52 -18.51 -4.35
CA THR A 90 10.51 -19.37 -5.03
C THR A 90 10.73 -20.72 -4.34
N ILE A 91 10.52 -20.80 -3.02
CA ILE A 91 10.79 -22.00 -2.22
C ILE A 91 9.44 -22.64 -1.84
N PRO A 92 9.01 -23.72 -2.53
CA PRO A 92 7.70 -24.34 -2.29
C PRO A 92 7.49 -24.81 -0.85
N GLN A 93 8.57 -25.19 -0.15
CA GLN A 93 8.52 -25.63 1.25
C GLN A 93 8.12 -24.50 2.22
N LEU A 94 8.23 -23.24 1.80
CA LEU A 94 7.78 -22.08 2.57
C LEU A 94 6.34 -21.68 2.24
N GLN A 95 5.71 -22.35 1.28
CA GLN A 95 4.31 -22.14 0.90
C GLN A 95 3.39 -22.98 1.79
N ARG A 96 2.14 -22.53 1.93
CA ARG A 96 1.09 -23.36 2.53
C ARG A 96 0.78 -24.54 1.61
N GLY A 97 0.19 -25.62 2.14
CA GLY A 97 -0.04 -26.87 1.40
C GLY A 97 -0.87 -26.74 0.11
N ASP A 98 -1.62 -25.66 -0.07
CA ASP A 98 -2.36 -25.28 -1.27
C ASP A 98 -1.56 -24.40 -2.26
N GLY A 99 -0.27 -24.18 -2.03
CA GLY A 99 0.58 -23.27 -2.80
C GLY A 99 0.38 -21.78 -2.47
N PHE A 100 -0.44 -21.46 -1.47
CA PHE A 100 -0.65 -20.08 -1.05
C PHE A 100 0.61 -19.50 -0.35
N TYR A 101 0.94 -18.25 -0.67
CA TYR A 101 2.00 -17.50 0.00
C TYR A 101 1.66 -16.02 0.18
N ALA A 102 2.27 -15.37 1.17
CA ALA A 102 2.04 -13.96 1.47
C ALA A 102 2.67 -13.04 0.40
N MET A 103 1.84 -12.30 -0.35
CA MET A 103 2.27 -11.40 -1.43
C MET A 103 2.42 -9.93 -1.01
N ASN A 104 2.31 -9.63 0.28
CA ASN A 104 2.19 -8.28 0.83
C ASN A 104 3.51 -7.49 0.69
N GLY A 105 3.42 -6.24 0.24
CA GLY A 105 4.55 -5.39 -0.12
C GLY A 105 4.24 -3.91 -0.33
N ILE A 106 3.16 -3.34 0.23
CA ILE A 106 2.72 -1.93 -0.01
C ILE A 106 3.80 -0.86 0.15
N LEU A 107 4.84 -1.11 0.95
CA LEU A 107 5.93 -0.17 1.15
C LEU A 107 6.72 0.08 -0.14
N SER A 108 6.78 -0.90 -1.05
CA SER A 108 7.34 -0.72 -2.39
C SER A 108 6.55 0.30 -3.22
N THR A 109 5.22 0.28 -3.12
CA THR A 109 4.33 1.29 -3.70
C THR A 109 4.61 2.68 -3.08
N PHE A 110 4.85 2.75 -1.76
CA PHE A 110 5.22 4.02 -1.12
C PHE A 110 6.59 4.54 -1.57
N VAL A 111 7.56 3.66 -1.82
CA VAL A 111 8.87 4.05 -2.40
C VAL A 111 8.66 4.72 -3.76
N ILE A 112 7.90 4.09 -4.65
CA ILE A 112 7.56 4.65 -5.97
C ILE A 112 6.90 6.03 -5.80
N LEU A 113 5.88 6.12 -4.95
CA LEU A 113 5.16 7.37 -4.69
C LEU A 113 6.08 8.47 -4.17
N MET A 114 7.01 8.18 -3.25
CA MET A 114 7.94 9.19 -2.73
C MET A 114 8.88 9.75 -3.80
N VAL A 115 9.28 8.93 -4.78
CA VAL A 115 10.04 9.37 -5.96
C VAL A 115 9.17 10.28 -6.82
N MET A 116 7.92 9.88 -7.10
CA MET A 116 6.98 10.67 -7.90
C MET A 116 6.60 12.00 -7.22
N PHE A 117 6.45 12.03 -5.90
CA PHE A 117 6.22 13.24 -5.11
C PHE A 117 7.37 14.22 -5.27
N ARG A 118 8.61 13.72 -5.29
CA ARG A 118 9.78 14.54 -5.58
C ARG A 118 9.76 15.08 -7.02
N GLY A 119 9.26 14.29 -7.98
CA GLY A 119 9.00 14.75 -9.34
C GLY A 119 8.00 15.90 -9.38
N ILE A 120 6.86 15.77 -8.70
CA ILE A 120 5.85 16.84 -8.57
C ILE A 120 6.45 18.11 -7.95
N ASP A 121 7.30 17.98 -6.94
CA ASP A 121 7.98 19.14 -6.34
C ASP A 121 8.94 19.82 -7.32
N TYR A 122 9.70 19.07 -8.11
CA TYR A 122 10.53 19.66 -9.17
C TYR A 122 9.70 20.38 -10.23
N LEU A 123 8.54 19.84 -10.61
CA LEU A 123 7.61 20.54 -11.52
C LEU A 123 7.11 21.85 -10.90
N ARG A 124 6.76 21.86 -9.61
CA ARG A 124 6.37 23.08 -8.87
C ARG A 124 7.52 24.09 -8.80
N GLU A 125 8.77 23.62 -8.67
CA GLU A 125 10.01 24.42 -8.74
C GLU A 125 10.41 24.82 -10.18
N LYS A 126 9.56 24.57 -11.20
CA LYS A 126 9.83 24.84 -12.63
C LYS A 126 11.01 24.06 -13.24
N LYS A 127 11.51 23.03 -12.56
CA LYS A 127 12.54 22.10 -13.07
C LYS A 127 11.90 20.99 -13.88
N ILE A 128 11.35 21.33 -15.04
CA ILE A 128 10.48 20.46 -15.84
C ILE A 128 11.12 19.10 -16.14
N PHE A 129 12.34 19.08 -16.68
CA PHE A 129 13.03 17.83 -17.05
C PHE A 129 13.19 16.88 -15.85
N LYS A 130 13.71 17.38 -14.71
CA LYS A 130 13.86 16.58 -13.49
C LYS A 130 12.51 16.11 -12.94
N GLY A 131 11.48 16.96 -13.06
CA GLY A 131 10.13 16.64 -12.63
C GLY A 131 9.52 15.48 -13.42
N ILE A 132 9.57 15.55 -14.75
CA ILE A 132 9.10 14.49 -15.65
C ILE A 132 9.90 13.21 -15.43
N LEU A 133 11.23 13.31 -15.32
CA LEU A 133 12.10 12.17 -15.08
C LEU A 133 11.73 11.40 -13.80
N PHE A 134 11.46 12.10 -12.70
CA PHE A 134 11.09 11.44 -11.43
C PHE A 134 9.64 10.96 -11.41
N LEU A 135 8.76 11.55 -12.21
CA LEU A 135 7.36 11.16 -12.29
C LEU A 135 7.17 9.91 -13.17
N ILE A 136 7.85 9.86 -14.32
CA ILE A 136 7.71 8.78 -15.31
C ILE A 136 8.80 7.71 -15.13
N GLY A 137 9.97 8.07 -14.59
CA GLY A 137 11.09 7.16 -14.37
C GLY A 137 10.73 5.83 -13.71
N PRO A 138 9.90 5.79 -12.65
CA PRO A 138 9.46 4.52 -12.06
C PRO A 138 8.70 3.57 -13.00
N PHE A 139 8.06 4.09 -14.05
CA PHE A 139 7.36 3.30 -15.07
C PHE A 139 8.27 2.80 -16.17
N ILE A 140 9.44 3.43 -16.38
CA ILE A 140 10.32 3.14 -17.51
C ILE A 140 11.56 2.37 -17.04
N ALA A 141 12.18 2.82 -15.96
CA ALA A 141 13.47 2.30 -15.48
C ALA A 141 13.46 0.79 -15.22
N PRO A 142 12.42 0.18 -14.59
CA PRO A 142 12.38 -1.27 -14.42
C PRO A 142 12.47 -2.05 -15.74
N TYR A 143 11.74 -1.61 -16.77
CA TYR A 143 11.73 -2.28 -18.07
C TYR A 143 13.03 -2.06 -18.84
N ILE A 144 13.58 -0.84 -18.84
CA ILE A 144 14.88 -0.57 -19.48
C ILE A 144 15.96 -1.43 -18.83
N ILE A 145 16.01 -1.48 -17.50
CA ILE A 145 17.00 -2.29 -16.77
C ILE A 145 16.77 -3.78 -17.03
N GLY A 146 15.52 -4.25 -17.05
CA GLY A 146 15.19 -5.64 -17.38
C GLY A 146 15.65 -6.05 -18.78
N VAL A 147 15.37 -5.24 -19.80
CA VAL A 147 15.80 -5.47 -21.19
C VAL A 147 17.32 -5.39 -21.32
N PHE A 148 17.96 -4.44 -20.63
CA PHE A 148 19.42 -4.33 -20.65
C PHE A 148 20.09 -5.54 -19.99
N LEU A 149 19.54 -6.05 -18.89
CA LEU A 149 20.09 -7.21 -18.18
C LEU A 149 19.80 -8.54 -18.88
N SER A 150 18.72 -8.66 -19.65
CA SER A 150 18.27 -9.94 -20.21
C SER A 150 19.31 -10.72 -21.05
N PRO A 151 20.17 -10.08 -21.87
CA PRO A 151 21.20 -10.78 -22.64
C PRO A 151 22.33 -11.34 -21.76
N PHE A 152 22.51 -10.80 -20.55
CA PHE A 152 23.57 -11.20 -19.61
C PHE A 152 23.12 -12.27 -18.61
N LEU A 153 21.83 -12.59 -18.58
CA LEU A 153 21.25 -13.58 -17.66
C LEU A 153 21.13 -14.95 -18.37
N THR A 154 21.78 -15.96 -17.79
CA THR A 154 21.55 -17.36 -18.17
C THR A 154 20.11 -17.79 -17.87
N ASP A 155 19.64 -18.87 -18.50
CA ASP A 155 18.27 -19.37 -18.29
C ASP A 155 17.97 -19.69 -16.83
N SER A 156 18.94 -20.22 -16.08
CA SER A 156 18.81 -20.50 -14.66
C SER A 156 18.72 -19.23 -13.80
N LEU A 157 19.46 -18.17 -14.14
CA LEU A 157 19.43 -16.89 -13.43
C LEU A 157 18.18 -16.06 -13.76
N ARG A 158 17.61 -16.25 -14.95
CA ARG A 158 16.42 -15.51 -15.40
C ARG A 158 15.21 -15.75 -14.49
N SER A 159 15.03 -16.96 -13.99
CA SER A 159 13.99 -17.32 -13.01
C SER A 159 14.10 -16.56 -11.69
N TYR A 160 15.32 -16.16 -11.31
CA TYR A 160 15.59 -15.41 -10.07
C TYR A 160 15.65 -13.90 -10.28
N ALA A 161 15.65 -13.42 -11.53
CA ALA A 161 15.74 -11.99 -11.86
C ALA A 161 14.58 -11.17 -11.27
N ASN A 162 13.43 -11.81 -11.01
CA ASN A 162 12.27 -11.18 -10.36
C ASN A 162 12.58 -10.62 -8.97
N ILE A 163 13.63 -11.12 -8.27
CA ILE A 163 14.07 -10.55 -6.99
C ILE A 163 14.35 -9.05 -7.10
N LEU A 164 14.92 -8.60 -8.23
CA LEU A 164 15.27 -7.20 -8.45
C LEU A 164 14.01 -6.32 -8.40
N PHE A 165 12.93 -6.79 -9.04
CA PHE A 165 11.66 -6.06 -9.08
C PHE A 165 10.88 -6.13 -7.77
N TYR A 166 11.07 -7.17 -6.97
CA TYR A 166 10.45 -7.24 -5.64
C TYR A 166 11.21 -6.41 -4.59
N THR A 167 12.51 -6.16 -4.79
CA THR A 167 13.38 -5.55 -3.75
C THR A 167 13.85 -4.15 -4.11
N VAL A 168 14.74 -4.03 -5.10
CA VAL A 168 15.55 -2.84 -5.36
C VAL A 168 14.86 -1.90 -6.35
N LEU A 169 14.15 -2.46 -7.34
CA LEU A 169 13.60 -1.69 -8.45
C LEU A 169 12.11 -2.00 -8.62
N PRO A 170 11.26 -1.58 -7.67
CA PRO A 170 9.83 -1.88 -7.71
C PRO A 170 9.18 -1.30 -8.97
N ALA A 171 8.48 -2.17 -9.70
CA ALA A 171 7.76 -1.80 -10.92
C ALA A 171 6.26 -1.57 -10.61
N PRO A 172 5.64 -0.49 -11.14
CA PRO A 172 4.21 -0.22 -10.95
C PRO A 172 3.24 -1.36 -11.28
N SER A 173 3.63 -2.28 -12.17
CA SER A 173 2.86 -3.46 -12.56
C SER A 173 2.94 -4.63 -11.57
N ILE A 174 3.91 -4.59 -10.65
CA ILE A 174 4.25 -5.70 -9.75
C ILE A 174 3.96 -5.37 -8.28
N VAL A 175 4.02 -4.08 -7.93
CA VAL A 175 3.78 -3.61 -6.57
C VAL A 175 2.33 -3.79 -6.14
N GLU A 176 2.13 -3.94 -4.83
CA GLU A 176 0.81 -4.12 -4.23
C GLU A 176 -0.12 -2.93 -4.52
N GLY A 177 -1.32 -3.25 -5.00
CA GLY A 177 -2.36 -2.29 -5.41
C GLY A 177 -2.07 -1.50 -6.70
N GLY A 178 -0.90 -1.71 -7.31
CA GLY A 178 -0.53 -1.26 -8.65
C GLY A 178 -0.83 0.20 -8.97
N ILE A 179 -1.27 0.45 -10.20
CA ILE A 179 -1.56 1.79 -10.73
C ILE A 179 -2.63 2.53 -9.92
N TYR A 180 -3.59 1.81 -9.37
CA TYR A 180 -4.70 2.39 -8.62
C TYR A 180 -4.23 3.10 -7.34
N ILE A 181 -3.38 2.45 -6.53
CA ILE A 181 -2.82 3.07 -5.32
C ILE A 181 -1.86 4.20 -5.68
N ILE A 182 -1.12 4.06 -6.80
CA ILE A 182 -0.24 5.13 -7.30
C ILE A 182 -1.08 6.38 -7.62
N ILE A 183 -2.13 6.27 -8.44
CA ILE A 183 -3.00 7.41 -8.77
C ILE A 183 -3.64 7.98 -7.51
N SER A 184 -4.14 7.14 -6.61
CA SER A 184 -4.70 7.57 -5.32
C SER A 184 -3.69 8.40 -4.51
N GLY A 185 -2.43 7.98 -4.47
CA GLY A 185 -1.37 8.66 -3.75
C GLY A 185 -1.00 10.00 -4.39
N LEU A 186 -0.97 10.05 -5.72
CA LEU A 186 -0.75 11.30 -6.46
C LEU A 186 -1.89 12.29 -6.25
N ILE A 187 -3.15 11.86 -6.28
CA ILE A 187 -4.31 12.73 -6.02
C ILE A 187 -4.18 13.35 -4.63
N LEU A 188 -3.96 12.52 -3.60
CA LEU A 188 -3.77 12.99 -2.24
C LEU A 188 -2.56 13.94 -2.12
N TYR A 189 -1.46 13.70 -2.84
CA TYR A 189 -0.28 14.55 -2.78
C TYR A 189 -0.40 15.85 -3.59
N ILE A 190 -1.10 15.86 -4.71
CA ILE A 190 -1.31 17.06 -5.53
C ILE A 190 -2.12 18.09 -4.73
N PHE A 191 -3.19 17.63 -4.07
CA PHE A 191 -4.14 18.48 -3.35
C PHE A 191 -3.82 18.66 -1.85
N TYR A 192 -2.66 18.20 -1.36
CA TYR A 192 -2.35 18.18 0.09
C TYR A 192 -2.50 19.52 0.82
N LYS A 193 -2.43 20.65 0.11
CA LYS A 193 -2.60 22.00 0.68
C LYS A 193 -4.07 22.35 0.98
N ASN A 194 -5.03 21.76 0.26
CA ASN A 194 -6.46 21.98 0.47
C ASN A 194 -7.13 20.68 0.89
N ARG A 195 -7.29 20.50 2.21
CA ARG A 195 -7.78 19.26 2.83
C ARG A 195 -9.14 18.80 2.26
N LYS A 196 -10.07 19.74 2.02
CA LYS A 196 -11.40 19.39 1.51
C LYS A 196 -11.30 18.82 0.09
N VAL A 197 -10.61 19.52 -0.80
CA VAL A 197 -10.41 19.06 -2.19
C VAL A 197 -9.63 17.76 -2.23
N GLN A 198 -8.60 17.62 -1.38
CA GLN A 198 -7.78 16.41 -1.27
C GLN A 198 -8.62 15.17 -0.97
N ILE A 199 -9.43 15.22 0.10
CA ILE A 199 -10.21 14.06 0.55
C ILE A 199 -11.36 13.79 -0.42
N THR A 200 -12.05 14.83 -0.90
CA THR A 200 -13.15 14.66 -1.87
C THR A 200 -12.66 14.08 -3.19
N ALA A 201 -11.53 14.56 -3.74
CA ALA A 201 -10.97 14.02 -4.98
C ALA A 201 -10.54 12.56 -4.83
N PHE A 202 -9.92 12.20 -3.71
CA PHE A 202 -9.56 10.80 -3.40
C PHE A 202 -10.80 9.91 -3.31
N GLY A 203 -11.83 10.33 -2.54
CA GLY A 203 -13.06 9.57 -2.36
C GLY A 203 -13.82 9.37 -3.68
N LEU A 204 -13.93 10.42 -4.49
CA LEU A 204 -14.53 10.34 -5.82
C LEU A 204 -13.75 9.39 -6.73
N PHE A 205 -12.43 9.54 -6.83
CA PHE A 205 -11.60 8.64 -7.64
C PHE A 205 -11.78 7.18 -7.21
N GLN A 206 -11.73 6.92 -5.90
CA GLN A 206 -11.88 5.56 -5.38
C GLN A 206 -13.26 4.98 -5.66
N PHE A 207 -14.33 5.76 -5.49
CA PHE A 207 -15.68 5.32 -5.79
C PHE A 207 -15.84 5.01 -7.29
N LEU A 208 -15.39 5.91 -8.17
CA LEU A 208 -15.47 5.72 -9.62
C LEU A 208 -14.66 4.49 -10.06
N TRP A 209 -13.41 4.37 -9.58
CA TRP A 209 -12.52 3.27 -9.95
C TRP A 209 -13.04 1.91 -9.46
N MET A 210 -13.47 1.83 -8.19
CA MET A 210 -13.81 0.54 -7.57
C MET A 210 -15.28 0.14 -7.76
N THR A 211 -16.16 1.06 -8.15
CA THR A 211 -17.59 0.76 -8.35
C THR A 211 -17.95 0.77 -9.83
N ILE A 212 -17.59 1.82 -10.57
CA ILE A 212 -18.06 1.99 -11.94
C ILE A 212 -17.33 1.06 -12.90
N LEU A 213 -16.01 0.89 -12.78
CA LEU A 213 -15.27 0.00 -13.68
C LEU A 213 -15.79 -1.45 -13.60
N PRO A 214 -15.97 -2.09 -12.42
CA PRO A 214 -16.56 -3.42 -12.37
C PRO A 214 -17.95 -3.50 -13.00
N ILE A 215 -18.82 -2.50 -12.78
CA ILE A 215 -20.16 -2.47 -13.38
C ILE A 215 -20.13 -2.37 -14.91
N LEU A 216 -19.15 -1.65 -15.47
CA LEU A 216 -19.01 -1.49 -16.91
C LEU A 216 -18.43 -2.75 -17.59
N PHE A 217 -17.42 -3.38 -16.98
CA PHE A 217 -16.65 -4.46 -17.61
C PHE A 217 -17.13 -5.87 -17.23
N ILE A 218 -17.83 -6.03 -16.10
CA ILE A 218 -18.32 -7.33 -15.63
C ILE A 218 -19.84 -7.31 -15.75
N ARG A 219 -20.38 -8.00 -16.78
CA ARG A 219 -21.83 -8.12 -17.00
C ARG A 219 -22.24 -9.58 -17.13
N PRO A 220 -23.29 -10.04 -16.42
CA PRO A 220 -24.12 -9.29 -15.47
C PRO A 220 -23.47 -9.21 -14.07
N ILE A 221 -23.38 -8.00 -13.50
CA ILE A 221 -23.00 -7.83 -12.09
C ILE A 221 -24.26 -7.78 -11.22
N SER A 222 -24.35 -8.66 -10.23
CA SER A 222 -25.41 -8.59 -9.23
C SER A 222 -24.98 -7.71 -8.06
N LEU A 223 -25.95 -7.08 -7.38
CA LEU A 223 -25.67 -6.35 -6.14
C LEU A 223 -24.95 -7.23 -5.11
N LYS A 224 -25.33 -8.52 -5.00
CA LYS A 224 -24.66 -9.48 -4.12
C LYS A 224 -23.14 -9.54 -4.37
N LEU A 225 -22.74 -9.55 -5.65
CA LEU A 225 -21.33 -9.67 -6.05
C LEU A 225 -20.50 -8.44 -5.63
N MET A 226 -21.11 -7.27 -5.56
CA MET A 226 -20.48 -6.02 -5.06
C MET A 226 -20.12 -6.08 -3.57
N PHE A 227 -20.74 -6.99 -2.81
CA PHE A 227 -20.47 -7.18 -1.39
C PHE A 227 -19.66 -8.47 -1.13
N THR A 228 -19.60 -9.42 -2.06
CA THR A 228 -18.85 -10.68 -1.85
C THR A 228 -17.50 -10.72 -2.54
N ASN A 229 -17.39 -10.27 -3.80
CA ASN A 229 -16.19 -10.43 -4.61
C ASN A 229 -15.59 -9.09 -5.07
N TYR A 230 -16.42 -8.06 -5.21
CA TYR A 230 -16.01 -6.72 -5.66
C TYR A 230 -16.21 -5.67 -4.57
N TYR A 231 -15.89 -5.99 -3.33
CA TYR A 231 -16.10 -5.11 -2.17
C TYR A 231 -15.00 -4.05 -1.98
N GLU A 232 -14.06 -3.90 -2.92
CA GLU A 232 -12.96 -2.92 -2.84
C GLU A 232 -13.45 -1.47 -2.70
N TRP A 233 -14.66 -1.17 -3.18
CA TRP A 233 -15.29 0.16 -3.05
C TRP A 233 -15.54 0.56 -1.59
N MET A 234 -15.58 -0.39 -0.64
CA MET A 234 -15.69 -0.11 0.79
C MET A 234 -14.56 0.79 1.30
N GLY A 235 -13.39 0.75 0.65
CA GLY A 235 -12.27 1.62 1.01
C GLY A 235 -12.58 3.12 0.87
N VAL A 236 -13.62 3.52 0.12
CA VAL A 236 -14.10 4.91 0.05
C VAL A 236 -14.38 5.47 1.44
N PHE A 237 -14.88 4.65 2.38
CA PHE A 237 -15.20 5.10 3.73
C PHE A 237 -13.99 5.54 4.56
N ALA A 238 -12.76 5.31 4.08
CA ALA A 238 -11.56 5.90 4.68
C ALA A 238 -11.64 7.44 4.75
N VAL A 239 -12.38 8.08 3.82
CA VAL A 239 -12.59 9.54 3.82
C VAL A 239 -13.19 10.06 5.12
N ILE A 240 -14.02 9.27 5.80
CA ILE A 240 -14.64 9.65 7.08
C ILE A 240 -13.55 9.99 8.10
N PHE A 241 -12.59 9.07 8.27
CA PHE A 241 -11.49 9.27 9.22
C PHE A 241 -10.49 10.32 8.75
N MET A 242 -10.30 10.49 7.43
CA MET A 242 -9.48 11.58 6.90
C MET A 242 -10.08 12.95 7.21
N PHE A 243 -11.41 13.12 7.13
CA PHE A 243 -12.08 14.37 7.48
C PHE A 243 -12.04 14.65 8.98
N LEU A 244 -12.05 13.61 9.80
CA LEU A 244 -11.92 13.71 11.25
C LEU A 244 -10.47 13.97 11.73
N TYR A 245 -9.48 13.97 10.83
CA TYR A 245 -8.09 14.25 11.19
C TYR A 245 -7.89 15.74 11.57
N ASN A 246 -7.38 15.98 12.79
CA ASN A 246 -7.26 17.32 13.35
C ASN A 246 -5.95 18.07 12.97
N GLY A 247 -5.04 17.42 12.23
CA GLY A 247 -3.75 17.98 11.81
C GLY A 247 -2.61 17.80 12.83
N GLU A 248 -2.87 17.27 14.02
CA GLU A 248 -1.86 17.02 15.03
C GLU A 248 -1.22 15.65 14.85
N LYS A 249 0.10 15.57 15.05
CA LYS A 249 0.84 14.31 14.92
C LYS A 249 0.46 13.26 15.96
N GLY A 250 0.12 13.67 17.18
CA GLY A 250 -0.10 12.78 18.33
C GLY A 250 1.18 12.10 18.83
N LYS A 251 1.03 10.98 19.55
CA LYS A 251 2.12 10.27 20.23
C LYS A 251 3.17 9.70 19.26
N PRO A 252 4.48 9.85 19.52
CA PRO A 252 5.53 9.39 18.62
C PRO A 252 5.82 7.89 18.77
N MET A 253 4.98 7.01 18.22
CA MET A 253 5.18 5.55 18.29
C MET A 253 5.78 4.95 17.01
N LYS A 254 6.97 5.43 16.60
CA LYS A 254 7.59 5.01 15.34
C LYS A 254 7.84 3.50 15.28
N LYS A 255 8.41 2.91 16.34
CA LYS A 255 8.77 1.48 16.38
C LYS A 255 7.56 0.57 16.17
N LEU A 256 6.42 0.89 16.80
CA LEU A 256 5.17 0.14 16.66
C LEU A 256 4.80 -0.02 15.18
N PHE A 257 4.65 1.09 14.45
CA PHE A 257 4.18 1.02 13.06
C PHE A 257 5.17 0.36 12.11
N TYR A 258 6.48 0.51 12.32
CA TYR A 258 7.48 -0.07 11.42
C TYR A 258 7.78 -1.54 11.68
N ILE A 259 7.64 -2.01 12.94
CA ILE A 259 7.88 -3.42 13.30
C ILE A 259 6.60 -4.22 13.13
N PHE A 260 5.47 -3.69 13.61
CA PHE A 260 4.19 -4.38 13.51
C PHE A 260 3.83 -4.69 12.06
N TYR A 261 4.06 -3.73 11.14
CA TYR A 261 3.70 -3.90 9.73
C TYR A 261 4.25 -5.18 9.08
N PRO A 262 5.57 -5.44 9.05
CA PRO A 262 6.05 -6.72 8.54
C PRO A 262 5.70 -7.90 9.48
N ALA A 263 5.78 -7.71 10.81
CA ALA A 263 5.62 -8.81 11.75
C ALA A 263 4.24 -9.47 11.70
N HIS A 264 3.15 -8.70 11.68
CA HIS A 264 1.81 -9.28 11.71
C HIS A 264 1.50 -10.10 10.45
N ILE A 265 1.98 -9.68 9.27
CA ILE A 265 1.83 -10.43 8.01
C ILE A 265 2.44 -11.82 8.16
N TYR A 266 3.71 -11.89 8.57
CA TYR A 266 4.42 -13.17 8.64
C TYR A 266 3.99 -14.04 9.82
N ILE A 267 3.56 -13.45 10.94
CA ILE A 267 2.96 -14.18 12.06
C ILE A 267 1.63 -14.82 11.62
N LEU A 268 0.72 -14.04 11.02
CA LEU A 268 -0.56 -14.58 10.54
C LEU A 268 -0.36 -15.62 9.44
N TYR A 269 0.60 -15.39 8.55
CA TYR A 269 0.96 -16.35 7.51
C TYR A 269 1.44 -17.67 8.10
N GLY A 270 2.40 -17.65 9.03
CA GLY A 270 2.89 -18.86 9.71
C GLY A 270 1.80 -19.61 10.47
N LEU A 271 0.91 -18.88 11.14
CA LEU A 271 -0.28 -19.47 11.78
C LEU A 271 -1.24 -20.10 10.77
N SER A 272 -1.38 -19.50 9.58
CA SER A 272 -2.23 -20.05 8.51
C SER A 272 -1.65 -21.36 7.95
N ILE A 273 -0.32 -21.45 7.79
CA ILE A 273 0.35 -22.71 7.41
C ILE A 273 0.11 -23.78 8.47
N LEU A 274 0.37 -23.45 9.74
CA LEU A 274 0.19 -24.39 10.85
C LEU A 274 -1.24 -24.93 10.91
N LEU A 275 -2.23 -24.04 10.84
CA LEU A 275 -3.63 -24.43 10.88
C LEU A 275 -4.06 -25.26 9.67
N TYR A 276 -3.55 -24.93 8.48
CA TYR A 276 -3.84 -25.68 7.27
C TYR A 276 -3.34 -27.11 7.41
N ASN A 277 -2.06 -27.29 7.72
CA ASN A 277 -1.43 -28.61 7.84
C ASN A 277 -2.03 -29.49 8.95
N LEU A 278 -2.67 -28.89 9.96
CA LEU A 278 -3.35 -29.64 11.04
C LEU A 278 -4.72 -30.19 10.63
N ARG A 279 -5.33 -29.67 9.56
CA ARG A 279 -6.76 -29.89 9.27
C ARG A 279 -7.09 -30.22 7.81
N TYR A 280 -6.19 -29.90 6.89
CA TYR A 280 -6.32 -30.05 5.44
C TYR A 280 -5.04 -30.67 4.88
#